data_AF-A0A5B9EA68-F1
#
_entry.id   AF-A0A5B9EA68-F1
#
_cell.length_a   1.000
_cell.length_b   1.000
_cell.length_c   1.000
_cell.angle_alpha   90.00
_cell.angle_beta   90.00
_cell.angle_gamma   90.00
#
_symmetry.space_group_name_H-M   'P 1'
#
loop_
_entity.id
_entity.type
_entity.pdbx_description
1 polymer ?
#
loop_
_entity_poly.entity_id
_entity_poly.type
_entity_poly.pdbx_seq_one_letter_code
_entity_poly.pdbx_strand_id
1 'polypeptide(L)'
;MSALHTKWNQLTSKLNPVYLKFTGAGIGVALCLVAISVTAEPKPADPPAAVMAAYQQDEHPEFPAGPGRDVTLRVCSRCHSPNNIVSRPQNREGWEATIAKMVDMGATASDEDFAAILDYVSKNFPAPGTGGGAAATAHVNANKATAADLAKALSLTDKEAAAIVDYRTKNGDFKTIDDLKKVPDVDGKKIDDKKDIIDF
;
A
#
# COMPACT_ATOMS: atom_id res chain seq x y z
N MET A 1 12.83 15.57 -0.65
CA MET A 1 11.92 15.29 0.49
C MET A 1 11.25 16.54 1.09
N SER A 2 11.39 17.75 0.49
CA SER A 2 10.97 19.01 1.15
C SER A 2 9.76 19.71 0.53
N ALA A 3 9.18 19.20 -0.57
CA ALA A 3 8.05 19.85 -1.25
C ALA A 3 6.68 19.22 -0.90
N LEU A 4 6.66 17.93 -0.54
CA LEU A 4 5.43 17.20 -0.18
C LEU A 4 4.96 17.55 1.25
N HIS A 5 5.88 17.73 2.20
CA HIS A 5 5.54 18.21 3.54
C HIS A 5 4.93 19.62 3.54
N THR A 6 5.33 20.50 2.63
CA THR A 6 4.88 21.90 2.62
C THR A 6 3.43 22.03 2.18
N LYS A 7 2.96 21.18 1.27
CA LYS A 7 1.54 21.16 0.87
C LYS A 7 0.64 20.53 1.93
N TRP A 8 1.14 19.53 2.66
CA TRP A 8 0.39 18.88 3.74
C TRP A 8 0.23 19.78 4.97
N ASN A 9 1.28 20.51 5.37
CA ASN A 9 1.24 21.44 6.52
C ASN A 9 0.36 22.69 6.31
N GLN A 10 0.08 23.10 5.07
CA GLN A 10 -0.78 24.27 4.83
C GLN A 10 -2.27 23.95 5.14
N LEU A 11 -2.69 22.69 5.02
CA LEU A 11 -4.07 22.25 5.26
C LEU A 11 -4.40 22.09 6.75
N THR A 12 -3.43 21.75 7.59
CA THR A 12 -3.64 21.52 9.04
C THR A 12 -3.73 22.80 9.87
N SER A 13 -3.32 23.95 9.31
CA SER A 13 -3.24 25.23 10.02
C SER A 13 -4.58 25.92 10.35
N LYS A 14 -5.73 25.35 9.94
CA LYS A 14 -7.06 25.98 10.11
C LYS A 14 -8.01 25.30 11.09
N LEU A 15 -7.56 24.32 11.88
CA LEU A 15 -8.44 23.61 12.82
C LEU A 15 -8.14 24.00 14.28
N ASN A 16 -9.12 24.71 14.85
CA ASN A 16 -9.17 25.27 16.21
C ASN A 16 -9.31 24.14 17.27
N PRO A 17 -8.57 24.14 18.40
CA PRO A 17 -8.73 23.12 19.42
C PRO A 17 -9.74 23.58 20.50
N VAL A 18 -10.92 22.97 20.54
CA VAL A 18 -11.82 23.07 21.71
C VAL A 18 -11.57 21.86 22.60
N TYR A 19 -10.73 22.04 23.63
CA TYR A 19 -10.55 21.08 24.73
C TYR A 19 -11.48 21.47 25.89
N LEU A 20 -12.51 20.67 26.14
CA LEU A 20 -13.39 20.81 27.30
C LEU A 20 -12.84 19.97 28.46
N LYS A 21 -12.40 20.65 29.53
CA LYS A 21 -12.00 20.06 30.81
C LYS A 21 -13.25 19.72 31.61
N PHE A 22 -13.36 18.49 32.12
CA PHE A 22 -14.31 18.13 33.18
C PHE A 22 -13.55 17.80 34.47
N THR A 23 -13.75 18.66 35.46
CA THR A 23 -13.46 18.44 36.88
C THR A 23 -14.79 18.41 37.62
N GLY A 24 -15.00 17.46 38.55
CA GLY A 24 -16.13 17.55 39.48
C GLY A 24 -16.47 16.23 40.18
N ALA A 25 -16.37 16.24 41.51
CA ALA A 25 -16.56 15.14 42.44
C ALA A 25 -18.02 14.98 42.91
N GLY A 26 -18.37 13.81 43.47
CA GLY A 26 -19.18 13.77 44.69
C GLY A 26 -20.28 12.70 44.84
N ILE A 27 -20.29 12.16 46.07
CA ILE A 27 -21.43 11.66 46.87
C ILE A 27 -21.73 10.15 46.77
N GLY A 28 -21.50 9.47 47.89
CA GLY A 28 -21.87 8.08 48.14
C GLY A 28 -23.26 7.93 48.77
N VAL A 29 -23.81 6.73 48.65
CA VAL A 29 -24.94 6.22 49.44
C VAL A 29 -24.66 4.75 49.71
N ALA A 30 -24.58 4.39 51.00
CA ALA A 30 -24.56 3.01 51.47
C ALA A 30 -26.00 2.52 51.66
N LEU A 31 -26.36 1.34 51.12
CA LEU A 31 -27.57 0.64 51.53
C LEU A 31 -27.46 -0.88 51.33
N CYS A 32 -27.87 -1.58 52.38
CA CYS A 32 -27.94 -3.01 52.69
C CYS A 32 -27.85 -4.06 51.56
N LEU A 33 -26.91 -5.00 51.76
CA LEU A 33 -26.88 -6.32 51.12
C LEU A 33 -27.96 -7.24 51.71
N VAL A 34 -28.88 -7.70 50.88
CA VAL A 34 -29.60 -8.96 51.08
C VAL A 34 -29.16 -9.89 49.96
N ALA A 35 -28.31 -10.87 50.28
CA ALA A 35 -27.86 -11.88 49.34
C ALA A 35 -28.96 -12.92 49.14
N ILE A 36 -29.80 -12.73 48.10
CA ILE A 36 -30.64 -13.79 47.56
C ILE A 36 -29.76 -14.59 46.59
N SER A 37 -29.43 -15.82 46.97
CA SER A 37 -28.69 -16.74 46.11
C SER A 37 -29.65 -17.32 45.07
N VAL A 38 -29.82 -16.63 43.95
CA VAL A 38 -30.38 -17.24 42.73
C VAL A 38 -29.31 -18.18 42.18
N THR A 39 -29.50 -19.48 42.36
CA THR A 39 -28.74 -20.49 41.61
C THR A 39 -29.20 -20.44 40.17
N ALA A 40 -28.48 -19.68 39.34
CA ALA A 40 -28.64 -19.73 37.89
C ALA A 40 -28.19 -21.13 37.41
N GLU A 41 -29.09 -21.85 36.75
CA GLU A 41 -28.74 -23.05 35.99
C GLU A 41 -27.71 -22.67 34.92
N PRO A 42 -26.64 -23.47 34.68
CA PRO A 42 -25.71 -23.16 33.61
C PRO A 42 -26.42 -23.31 32.27
N LYS A 43 -26.57 -22.18 31.55
CA LYS A 43 -26.92 -22.16 30.12
C LYS A 43 -26.01 -23.18 29.41
N PRO A 44 -26.54 -24.06 28.53
CA PRO A 44 -25.72 -24.93 27.71
C PRO A 44 -24.63 -24.07 27.05
N ALA A 45 -23.37 -24.44 27.26
CA ALA A 45 -22.25 -23.68 26.73
C ALA A 45 -22.44 -23.52 25.22
N ASP A 46 -22.43 -22.28 24.75
CA ASP A 46 -22.24 -21.99 23.34
C ASP A 46 -21.01 -22.79 22.88
N PRO A 47 -21.04 -23.44 21.69
CA PRO A 47 -19.88 -24.15 21.20
C PRO A 47 -18.67 -23.19 21.24
N PRO A 48 -17.47 -23.67 21.66
CA PRO A 48 -16.33 -22.79 21.83
C PRO A 48 -16.06 -22.04 20.52
N ALA A 49 -15.92 -20.72 20.60
CA ALA A 49 -15.63 -19.81 19.49
C ALA A 49 -14.44 -20.26 18.60
N ALA A 50 -13.63 -21.22 19.06
CA ALA A 50 -12.54 -21.84 18.35
C ALA A 50 -12.92 -22.55 17.04
N VAL A 51 -14.17 -23.01 16.85
CA VAL A 51 -14.58 -23.64 15.56
C VAL A 51 -15.06 -22.63 14.50
N MET A 52 -15.39 -21.39 14.87
CA MET A 52 -15.78 -20.33 13.91
C MET A 52 -14.59 -19.50 13.40
N ALA A 53 -13.43 -19.62 14.04
CA ALA A 53 -12.22 -18.86 13.70
C ALA A 53 -11.49 -19.34 12.42
N ALA A 54 -11.96 -20.41 11.77
CA ALA A 54 -11.24 -21.05 10.65
C ALA A 54 -11.80 -20.71 9.26
N TYR A 55 -12.86 -19.92 9.14
CA TYR A 55 -13.40 -19.50 7.83
C TYR A 55 -13.94 -18.07 7.89
N GLN A 56 -13.12 -17.08 8.24
CA GLN A 56 -13.38 -15.75 7.71
C GLN A 56 -13.06 -15.82 6.21
N GLN A 57 -14.09 -16.00 5.38
CA GLN A 57 -13.93 -15.79 3.95
C GLN A 57 -13.39 -14.38 3.79
N ASP A 58 -12.29 -14.24 3.07
CA ASP A 58 -11.78 -12.92 2.73
C ASP A 58 -12.90 -12.19 1.97
N GLU A 59 -13.48 -11.15 2.58
CA GLU A 59 -14.59 -10.39 2.00
C GLU A 59 -14.15 -9.60 0.75
N HIS A 60 -12.84 -9.47 0.55
CA HIS A 60 -12.22 -8.67 -0.52
C HIS A 60 -11.04 -9.40 -1.18
N PRO A 61 -11.27 -10.57 -1.83
CA PRO A 61 -10.22 -11.33 -2.49
C PRO A 61 -9.58 -10.57 -3.67
N GLU A 62 -10.26 -9.55 -4.20
CA GLU A 62 -9.76 -8.65 -5.24
C GLU A 62 -8.70 -7.66 -4.73
N PHE A 63 -8.45 -7.62 -3.42
CA PHE A 63 -7.41 -6.81 -2.79
C PHE A 63 -6.23 -7.71 -2.35
N PRO A 64 -5.06 -7.65 -3.03
CA PRO A 64 -3.93 -8.52 -2.70
C PRO A 64 -3.47 -8.41 -1.25
N ALA A 65 -3.27 -9.54 -0.57
CA ALA A 65 -2.74 -9.56 0.79
C ALA A 65 -1.39 -8.82 0.90
N GLY A 66 -1.24 -8.00 1.94
CA GLY A 66 0.03 -7.32 2.22
C GLY A 66 -0.10 -6.08 3.09
N PRO A 67 1.05 -5.46 3.45
CA PRO A 67 1.06 -4.21 4.23
C PRO A 67 0.23 -3.12 3.57
N GLY A 68 -0.63 -2.47 4.35
CA GLY A 68 -1.51 -1.39 3.86
C GLY A 68 -2.89 -1.86 3.39
N ARG A 69 -3.10 -3.15 3.14
CA ARG A 69 -4.41 -3.68 2.70
C ARG A 69 -5.53 -3.35 3.66
N ASP A 70 -5.37 -3.71 4.93
CA ASP A 70 -6.46 -3.60 5.91
C ASP A 70 -6.80 -2.14 6.21
N VAL A 71 -5.79 -1.25 6.24
CA VAL A 71 -6.04 0.19 6.39
C VAL A 71 -6.74 0.77 5.15
N THR A 72 -6.39 0.33 3.94
CA THR A 72 -7.11 0.72 2.72
C THR A 72 -8.58 0.29 2.78
N LEU A 73 -8.85 -0.98 3.10
CA LEU A 73 -10.23 -1.46 3.20
C LEU A 73 -11.01 -0.75 4.30
N ARG A 74 -10.40 -0.52 5.46
CA ARG A 74 -11.00 0.18 6.60
C ARG A 74 -11.32 1.64 6.30
N VAL A 75 -10.43 2.38 5.63
CA VAL A 75 -10.58 3.82 5.39
C VAL A 75 -11.38 4.11 4.12
N CYS A 76 -11.06 3.44 3.01
CA CYS A 76 -11.66 3.73 1.70
C CYS A 76 -13.09 3.17 1.57
N SER A 77 -13.51 2.24 2.43
CA SER A 77 -14.87 1.68 2.41
C SER A 77 -15.85 2.43 3.32
N ARG A 78 -15.43 3.48 4.03
CA ARG A 78 -16.30 4.22 4.97
C ARG A 78 -17.43 4.99 4.28
N CYS A 79 -17.23 5.38 3.02
CA CYS A 79 -18.13 6.27 2.30
C CYS A 79 -18.69 5.66 1.00
N HIS A 80 -17.96 4.74 0.35
CA HIS A 80 -18.38 4.05 -0.87
C HIS A 80 -17.66 2.71 -1.03
N SER A 81 -18.07 1.89 -2.00
CA SER A 81 -17.40 0.61 -2.26
C SER A 81 -15.91 0.79 -2.60
N PRO A 82 -15.01 -0.06 -2.05
CA PRO A 82 -13.59 -0.02 -2.37
C PRO A 82 -13.31 -0.54 -3.79
N ASN A 83 -14.24 -1.24 -4.44
CA ASN A 83 -14.06 -1.82 -5.78
C ASN A 83 -13.79 -0.78 -6.90
N ASN A 84 -13.98 0.52 -6.61
CA ASN A 84 -13.50 1.60 -7.45
C ASN A 84 -11.96 1.56 -7.65
N ILE A 85 -11.22 1.07 -6.65
CA ILE A 85 -9.76 0.92 -6.70
C ILE A 85 -9.37 -0.09 -7.77
N VAL A 86 -10.08 -1.21 -7.82
CA VAL A 86 -9.85 -2.32 -8.77
C VAL A 86 -10.25 -1.94 -10.18
N SER A 87 -11.40 -1.27 -10.34
CA SER A 87 -11.95 -0.91 -11.66
C SER A 87 -11.25 0.27 -12.33
N ARG A 88 -10.47 1.07 -11.58
CA ARG A 88 -9.81 2.28 -12.08
C ARG A 88 -8.35 2.32 -11.61
N PRO A 89 -7.48 1.40 -12.05
CA PRO A 89 -6.08 1.42 -11.68
C PRO A 89 -5.42 2.75 -12.12
N GLN A 90 -4.61 3.34 -11.25
CA GLN A 90 -3.95 4.63 -11.46
C GLN A 90 -2.44 4.51 -11.21
N ASN A 91 -1.66 5.45 -11.76
CA ASN A 91 -0.29 5.62 -11.28
C ASN A 91 -0.29 6.29 -9.89
N ARG A 92 0.88 6.40 -9.25
CA ARG A 92 0.99 6.97 -7.89
C ARG A 92 0.41 8.38 -7.80
N GLU A 93 0.74 9.24 -8.76
CA GLU A 93 0.24 10.63 -8.80
C GLU A 93 -1.29 10.68 -8.91
N GLY A 94 -1.89 9.82 -9.75
CA GLY A 94 -3.33 9.70 -9.87
C GLY A 94 -3.99 9.23 -8.58
N TRP A 95 -3.38 8.27 -7.87
CA TRP A 95 -3.87 7.83 -6.58
C TRP A 95 -3.78 8.91 -5.51
N GLU A 96 -2.67 9.64 -5.45
CA GLU A 96 -2.48 10.76 -4.53
C GLU A 96 -3.54 11.85 -4.75
N ALA A 97 -3.80 12.21 -6.01
CA ALA A 97 -4.85 13.16 -6.37
C ALA A 97 -6.25 12.67 -5.98
N THR A 98 -6.55 11.39 -6.18
CA THR A 98 -7.82 10.78 -5.78
C THR A 98 -8.01 10.83 -4.27
N ILE A 99 -6.99 10.46 -3.49
CA ILE A 99 -7.02 10.51 -2.02
C ILE A 99 -7.21 11.95 -1.54
N ALA A 100 -6.47 12.91 -2.10
CA ALA A 100 -6.61 14.33 -1.76
C ALA A 100 -8.05 14.83 -1.99
N LYS A 101 -8.65 14.47 -3.13
CA LYS A 101 -10.05 14.80 -3.42
C LYS A 101 -11.01 14.18 -2.40
N MET A 102 -10.76 12.94 -1.96
CA MET A 102 -11.56 12.31 -0.92
C MET A 102 -11.44 13.03 0.41
N VAL A 103 -10.24 13.50 0.78
CA VAL A 103 -10.01 14.33 1.98
C VAL A 103 -10.77 15.65 1.88
N ASP A 104 -10.75 16.33 0.73
CA ASP A 104 -11.55 17.55 0.49
C ASP A 104 -13.06 17.30 0.61
N MET A 105 -13.51 16.07 0.33
CA MET A 105 -14.90 15.62 0.51
C MET A 105 -15.20 15.07 1.91
N GLY A 106 -14.23 15.07 2.83
CA GLY A 106 -14.42 14.68 4.24
C GLY A 106 -13.89 13.31 4.64
N ALA A 107 -13.06 12.65 3.82
CA ALA A 107 -12.34 11.46 4.26
C ALA A 107 -11.37 11.80 5.40
N THR A 108 -11.39 10.98 6.46
CA THR A 108 -10.60 11.19 7.67
C THR A 108 -9.80 9.94 8.02
N ALA A 109 -8.49 10.10 8.18
CA ALA A 109 -7.53 9.12 8.68
C ALA A 109 -6.27 9.86 9.18
N SER A 110 -5.32 9.15 9.78
CA SER A 110 -4.01 9.72 10.12
C SER A 110 -3.14 9.91 8.86
N ASP A 111 -2.10 10.75 8.96
CA ASP A 111 -1.14 10.95 7.88
C ASP A 111 -0.40 9.65 7.54
N GLU A 112 -0.08 8.86 8.58
CA GLU A 112 0.53 7.54 8.45
C GLU A 112 -0.41 6.56 7.74
N ASP A 113 -1.71 6.57 8.06
CA ASP A 113 -2.71 5.75 7.37
C ASP A 113 -2.80 6.14 5.89
N PHE A 114 -2.89 7.44 5.57
CA PHE A 114 -2.97 7.88 4.16
C PHE A 114 -1.70 7.54 3.37
N ALA A 115 -0.52 7.64 3.99
CA ALA A 115 0.73 7.21 3.38
C ALA A 115 0.72 5.70 3.09
N ALA A 116 0.32 4.88 4.07
CA ALA A 116 0.21 3.43 3.91
C ALA A 116 -0.81 3.04 2.82
N ILE A 117 -1.93 3.76 2.73
CA ILE A 117 -2.94 3.57 1.68
C ILE A 117 -2.34 3.88 0.32
N LEU A 118 -1.70 5.05 0.16
CA LEU A 118 -1.11 5.48 -1.11
C LEU A 118 -0.07 4.49 -1.62
N ASP A 119 0.79 3.99 -0.73
CA ASP A 119 1.79 2.97 -1.06
C ASP A 119 1.13 1.66 -1.50
N TYR A 120 0.13 1.18 -0.75
CA TYR A 120 -0.58 -0.05 -1.07
C TYR A 120 -1.32 0.04 -2.41
N VAL A 121 -2.11 1.10 -2.65
CA VAL A 121 -2.90 1.21 -3.88
C VAL A 121 -2.02 1.43 -5.11
N SER A 122 -0.94 2.19 -4.97
CA SER A 122 0.02 2.41 -6.07
C SER A 122 0.78 1.15 -6.44
N LYS A 123 1.13 0.32 -5.45
CA LYS A 123 1.85 -0.93 -5.65
C LYS A 123 0.97 -2.01 -6.30
N ASN A 124 -0.26 -2.15 -5.83
CA ASN A 124 -1.12 -3.28 -6.20
C ASN A 124 -2.08 -2.96 -7.36
N PHE A 125 -2.37 -1.67 -7.62
CA PHE A 125 -3.27 -1.25 -8.69
C PHE A 125 -2.65 -0.16 -9.59
N PRO A 126 -1.49 -0.42 -10.20
CA PRO A 126 -0.83 0.54 -11.08
C PRO A 126 -1.59 0.70 -12.39
N ALA A 127 -1.65 1.92 -12.95
CA ALA A 127 -2.18 2.13 -14.29
C ALA A 127 -1.40 1.28 -15.31
N PRO A 128 -2.05 0.73 -16.36
CA PRO A 128 -1.39 -0.07 -17.39
C PRO A 128 -0.15 0.63 -17.96
N GLY A 129 0.98 -0.07 -17.98
CA GLY A 129 2.25 0.48 -18.47
C GLY A 129 2.95 1.48 -17.55
N THR A 130 2.40 1.78 -16.37
CA THR A 130 2.98 2.78 -15.46
C THR A 130 3.70 2.21 -14.25
N GLY A 131 3.74 0.88 -14.05
CA GLY A 131 4.52 0.19 -13.01
C GLY A 131 4.72 1.02 -11.75
N GLY A 132 3.74 0.98 -10.85
CA GLY A 132 3.50 1.87 -9.72
C GLY A 132 4.73 2.53 -9.10
N GLY A 133 4.70 3.86 -8.98
CA GLY A 133 5.83 4.67 -8.52
C GLY A 133 6.25 4.41 -7.07
N ALA A 134 7.59 4.24 -6.91
CA ALA A 134 8.53 4.22 -5.77
C ALA A 134 8.02 4.46 -4.32
N ALA A 135 8.57 3.83 -3.27
CA ALA A 135 9.95 3.38 -3.07
C ALA A 135 10.07 2.07 -2.24
N ALA A 136 10.12 0.95 -2.94
CA ALA A 136 11.24 0.01 -2.79
C ALA A 136 11.89 0.00 -4.18
N THR A 137 13.21 -0.03 -4.28
CA THR A 137 13.87 -0.35 -5.55
C THR A 137 13.43 -1.76 -5.94
N ALA A 138 12.32 -1.85 -6.66
CA ALA A 138 11.82 -3.12 -7.17
C ALA A 138 12.90 -3.62 -8.12
N HIS A 139 13.53 -4.72 -7.73
CA HIS A 139 14.54 -5.33 -8.56
C HIS A 139 13.92 -5.68 -9.91
N VAL A 140 14.66 -5.45 -10.98
CA VAL A 140 14.26 -5.76 -12.36
C VAL A 140 15.03 -6.99 -12.81
N ASN A 141 14.31 -8.06 -13.14
CA ASN A 141 14.94 -9.26 -13.66
C ASN A 141 15.29 -9.09 -15.14
N ALA A 142 16.59 -9.10 -15.47
CA ALA A 142 17.11 -8.88 -16.81
C ALA A 142 16.67 -9.93 -17.84
N ASN A 143 16.29 -11.14 -17.39
CA ASN A 143 15.86 -12.25 -18.24
C ASN A 143 14.35 -12.31 -18.46
N LYS A 144 13.55 -11.66 -17.59
CA LYS A 144 12.07 -11.73 -17.63
C LYS A 144 11.40 -10.40 -17.92
N ALA A 145 11.99 -9.27 -17.53
CA ALA A 145 11.40 -7.95 -17.69
C ALA A 145 11.18 -7.59 -19.17
N THR A 146 10.15 -6.79 -19.44
CA THR A 146 9.93 -6.26 -20.80
C THR A 146 10.94 -5.18 -21.16
N ALA A 147 11.07 -4.83 -22.44
CA ALA A 147 11.93 -3.72 -22.86
C ALA A 147 11.52 -2.40 -22.18
N ALA A 148 10.22 -2.14 -22.01
CA ALA A 148 9.73 -0.93 -21.35
C ALA A 148 10.12 -0.90 -19.85
N ASP A 149 10.01 -2.05 -19.17
CA ASP A 149 10.40 -2.15 -17.76
C ASP A 149 11.91 -1.96 -17.57
N LEU A 150 12.72 -2.53 -18.47
CA LEU A 150 14.18 -2.35 -18.47
C LEU A 150 14.57 -0.90 -18.76
N ALA A 151 13.94 -0.27 -19.75
CA ALA A 151 14.15 1.14 -20.06
C ALA A 151 13.90 2.03 -18.84
N LYS A 152 12.75 1.84 -18.19
CA LYS A 152 12.36 2.61 -17.00
C LYS A 152 13.26 2.34 -15.80
N ALA A 153 13.51 1.08 -15.46
CA ALA A 153 14.26 0.71 -14.26
C ALA A 153 15.74 1.07 -14.37
N LEU A 154 16.34 0.86 -15.55
CA LEU A 154 17.78 1.04 -15.78
C LEU A 154 18.13 2.39 -16.40
N SER A 155 17.13 3.26 -16.63
CA SER A 155 17.30 4.56 -17.29
C SER A 155 17.94 4.43 -18.68
N LEU A 156 17.56 3.37 -19.40
CA LEU A 156 17.98 3.09 -20.75
C LEU A 156 17.01 3.73 -21.75
N THR A 157 17.51 4.01 -22.95
CA THR A 157 16.67 4.34 -24.10
C THR A 157 15.91 3.10 -24.58
N ASP A 158 14.82 3.32 -25.31
CA ASP A 158 14.03 2.23 -25.89
C ASP A 158 14.89 1.30 -26.78
N LYS A 159 15.88 1.87 -27.49
CA LYS A 159 16.81 1.11 -28.34
C LYS A 159 17.74 0.23 -27.51
N GLU A 160 18.32 0.77 -26.44
CA GLU A 160 19.18 0.01 -25.53
C GLU A 160 18.42 -1.14 -24.86
N ALA A 161 17.21 -0.87 -24.37
CA ALA A 161 16.40 -1.91 -23.72
C ALA A 161 15.93 -2.98 -24.71
N ALA A 162 15.57 -2.60 -25.94
CA ALA A 162 15.27 -3.55 -27.00
C ALA A 162 16.49 -4.42 -27.35
N ALA A 163 17.69 -3.83 -27.41
CA ALA A 163 18.93 -4.57 -27.65
C ALA A 163 19.19 -5.63 -26.57
N ILE A 164 18.90 -5.35 -25.30
CA ILE A 164 19.03 -6.33 -24.20
C ILE A 164 18.06 -7.51 -24.41
N VAL A 165 16.81 -7.24 -24.76
CA VAL A 165 15.80 -8.29 -25.02
C VAL A 165 16.18 -9.14 -26.23
N ASP A 166 16.63 -8.50 -27.31
CA ASP A 166 17.12 -9.19 -28.50
C ASP A 166 18.34 -10.06 -28.20
N TYR A 167 19.26 -9.54 -27.38
CA TYR A 167 20.46 -10.25 -27.00
C TYR A 167 20.15 -11.49 -26.19
N ARG A 168 19.32 -11.41 -25.14
CA ARG A 168 18.92 -12.61 -24.37
C ARG A 168 18.14 -13.63 -25.19
N THR A 169 17.35 -13.16 -26.16
CA THR A 169 16.60 -14.06 -27.06
C THR A 169 17.54 -14.85 -27.97
N LYS A 170 18.66 -14.26 -28.41
CA LYS A 170 19.63 -14.89 -29.31
C LYS A 170 20.72 -15.68 -28.59
N ASN A 171 21.16 -15.19 -27.43
CA ASN A 171 22.34 -15.69 -26.73
C ASN A 171 21.99 -16.46 -25.44
N GLY A 172 20.71 -16.47 -25.05
CA GLY A 172 20.22 -17.04 -23.80
C GLY A 172 20.29 -16.07 -22.63
N ASP A 173 19.88 -16.55 -21.47
CA ASP A 173 19.79 -15.77 -20.25
C ASP A 173 21.15 -15.21 -19.80
N PHE A 174 21.15 -13.95 -19.36
CA PHE A 174 22.26 -13.32 -18.68
C PHE A 174 22.46 -13.97 -17.30
N LYS A 175 23.70 -14.13 -16.86
CA LYS A 175 24.03 -14.67 -15.53
C LYS A 175 24.66 -13.63 -14.62
N THR A 176 25.26 -12.61 -15.21
CA THR A 176 26.05 -11.61 -14.51
C THR A 176 25.84 -10.23 -15.11
N ILE A 177 26.16 -9.21 -14.32
CA ILE A 177 26.15 -7.80 -14.76
C ILE A 177 27.09 -7.60 -15.96
N ASP A 178 28.22 -8.31 -15.99
CA ASP A 178 29.17 -8.23 -17.10
C ASP A 178 28.61 -8.80 -18.40
N ASP A 179 27.62 -9.70 -18.35
CA ASP A 179 26.95 -10.19 -19.55
C ASP A 179 26.06 -9.11 -20.18
N LEU A 180 25.43 -8.25 -19.37
CA LEU A 180 24.64 -7.11 -19.86
C LEU A 180 25.51 -6.07 -20.57
N LYS A 181 26.77 -5.93 -20.16
CA LYS A 181 27.73 -5.00 -20.81
C LYS A 181 28.24 -5.51 -22.16
N LYS A 182 27.98 -6.79 -22.51
CA LYS A 182 28.31 -7.36 -23.83
C LYS A 182 27.24 -7.05 -24.87
N VAL A 183 26.09 -6.50 -24.45
CA VAL A 183 25.02 -6.12 -25.37
C VAL A 183 25.50 -4.91 -26.19
N PRO A 184 25.50 -5.02 -27.54
CA PRO A 184 25.86 -3.90 -28.40
C PRO A 184 24.98 -2.68 -28.13
N ASP A 185 25.57 -1.49 -28.23
CA ASP A 185 24.90 -0.19 -28.08
C ASP A 185 24.31 0.12 -26.69
N VAL A 186 24.49 -0.76 -25.70
CA VAL A 186 24.11 -0.51 -24.30
C VAL A 186 25.25 0.19 -23.55
N ASP A 187 24.94 1.33 -22.93
CA ASP A 187 25.90 2.02 -22.08
C ASP A 187 26.13 1.25 -20.76
N GLY A 188 27.29 0.59 -20.67
CA GLY A 188 27.70 -0.18 -19.49
C GLY A 188 27.76 0.65 -18.21
N LYS A 189 27.95 1.97 -18.28
CA LYS A 189 27.91 2.84 -17.09
C LYS A 189 26.51 2.87 -16.48
N LYS A 190 25.46 2.92 -17.29
CA LYS A 190 24.08 2.90 -16.79
C LYS A 190 23.75 1.58 -16.11
N ILE A 191 24.28 0.48 -16.64
CA ILE A 191 24.16 -0.84 -16.01
C ILE A 191 24.88 -0.86 -14.66
N ASP A 192 26.10 -0.32 -14.58
CA ASP A 192 26.86 -0.23 -13.32
C ASP A 192 26.16 0.64 -12.26
N ASP A 193 25.62 1.78 -12.67
CA ASP A 193 24.89 2.71 -11.80
C ASP A 193 23.61 2.08 -11.20
N LYS A 194 23.13 0.97 -11.78
CA LYS A 194 21.87 0.28 -11.41
C LYS A 194 22.06 -1.20 -11.05
N LYS A 195 23.29 -1.68 -10.91
CA LYS A 195 23.59 -3.09 -10.66
C LYS A 195 22.91 -3.67 -9.41
N ASP A 196 22.69 -2.85 -8.38
CA ASP A 196 22.10 -3.29 -7.11
C ASP A 196 20.60 -3.56 -7.21
N ILE A 197 19.97 -3.21 -8.34
CA ILE A 197 18.54 -3.45 -8.60
C ILE A 197 18.31 -4.43 -9.75
N ILE A 198 19.36 -5.07 -10.28
CA ILE A 198 19.26 -6.01 -11.39
C ILE A 198 19.30 -7.45 -10.84
N ASP A 199 18.28 -8.23 -11.18
CA ASP A 199 18.23 -9.67 -10.94
C ASP A 199 18.40 -10.45 -12.25
N PHE A 200 18.70 -11.76 -12.15
CA PHE A 200 18.85 -12.68 -13.28
C PHE A 200 17.86 -13.84 -13.17
#